data_AF-R5A717-F1
#
_entry.id   AF-R5A717-F1
#
_cell.length_a   1.000
_cell.length_b   1.000
_cell.length_c   1.000
_cell.angle_alpha   90.00
_cell.angle_beta   90.00
_cell.angle_gamma   90.00
#
_symmetry.space_group_name_H-M   'P 1'
#
loop_
_entity.id
_entity.type
_entity.pdbx_description
1 polymer ?
#
loop_
_entity_poly.entity_id
_entity_poly.type
_entity_poly.pdbx_seq_one_letter_code
_entity_poly.pdbx_strand_id
1 'polypeptide(L)'
;MRPHGRLIYETSGQVDEKGGVALTVTHASQYAIVLDLKSHTLPFTDVNEGDWYSEAVEYVYRQDIMSGNSAESFGPNSVLTRAMVAQIFYNLEGKPEVADTADFTDVSGH
;
A
#
# COMPACT_ATOMS: atom_id res chain seq x y z
N MET A 1 -10.69 7.76 38.59
CA MET A 1 -9.77 6.89 37.81
C MET A 1 -10.61 6.27 36.70
N ARG A 2 -10.48 6.71 35.45
CA ARG A 2 -11.26 6.14 34.33
C ARG A 2 -10.57 4.83 33.91
N PRO A 3 -11.29 3.71 33.78
CA PRO A 3 -10.69 2.50 33.24
C PRO A 3 -10.33 2.77 31.78
N HIS A 4 -9.06 2.53 31.40
CA HIS A 4 -8.66 2.51 30.00
C HIS A 4 -9.31 1.29 29.36
N GLY A 5 -10.46 1.48 28.70
CA GLY A 5 -11.13 0.44 27.93
C GLY A 5 -10.19 -0.03 26.82
N ARG A 6 -9.74 -1.28 26.89
CA ARG A 6 -8.99 -1.93 25.81
C ARG A 6 -9.97 -2.23 24.68
N LEU A 7 -9.79 -1.61 23.53
CA LEU A 7 -10.51 -1.99 22.31
C LEU A 7 -10.10 -3.41 21.92
N ILE A 8 -11.08 -4.27 21.68
CA ILE A 8 -10.87 -5.63 21.19
C ILE A 8 -11.48 -5.68 19.79
N TYR A 9 -10.73 -6.17 18.82
CA TYR A 9 -11.23 -6.42 17.48
C TYR A 9 -12.24 -7.58 17.51
N GLU A 10 -13.49 -7.34 17.08
CA GLU A 10 -14.54 -8.38 17.04
C GLU A 10 -14.73 -8.94 15.61
N THR A 11 -14.86 -8.10 14.60
CA THR A 11 -15.15 -8.55 13.22
C THR A 11 -14.82 -7.47 12.17
N SER A 12 -14.75 -7.87 10.89
CA SER A 12 -14.69 -6.98 9.73
C SER A 12 -15.50 -7.53 8.56
N GLY A 13 -15.94 -6.65 7.66
CA GLY A 13 -16.60 -7.00 6.41
C GLY A 13 -16.24 -5.99 5.31
N GLN A 14 -16.24 -6.44 4.06
CA GLN A 14 -16.07 -5.56 2.91
C GLN A 14 -17.40 -4.88 2.57
N VAL A 15 -17.31 -3.63 2.13
CA VAL A 15 -18.48 -2.87 1.65
C VAL A 15 -18.86 -3.38 0.27
N ASP A 16 -20.15 -3.68 0.07
CA ASP A 16 -20.67 -4.12 -1.22
C ASP A 16 -20.69 -2.98 -2.27
N GLU A 17 -20.97 -3.33 -3.53
CA GLU A 17 -21.05 -2.37 -4.65
C GLU A 17 -22.09 -1.25 -4.44
N LYS A 18 -23.04 -1.43 -3.51
CA LYS A 18 -24.10 -0.46 -3.18
C LYS A 18 -23.77 0.37 -1.93
N GLY A 19 -22.59 0.21 -1.35
CA GLY A 19 -22.16 0.94 -0.15
C GLY A 19 -22.65 0.32 1.17
N GLY A 20 -23.23 -0.88 1.14
CA GLY A 20 -23.71 -1.60 2.32
C GLY A 20 -22.64 -2.48 2.95
N VAL A 21 -22.64 -2.59 4.28
CA VAL A 21 -21.87 -3.61 5.00
C VAL A 21 -22.70 -4.08 6.21
N ALA A 22 -22.77 -5.40 6.40
CA ALA A 22 -23.44 -6.00 7.54
C ALA A 22 -22.40 -6.65 8.46
N LEU A 23 -22.40 -6.27 9.74
CA LEU A 23 -21.53 -6.84 10.76
C LEU A 23 -22.41 -7.54 11.80
N THR A 24 -22.18 -8.83 12.00
CA THR A 24 -22.86 -9.60 13.05
C THR A 24 -22.11 -9.41 14.36
N VAL A 25 -22.79 -8.88 15.37
CA VAL A 25 -22.26 -8.75 16.74
C VAL A 25 -22.88 -9.82 17.64
N THR A 26 -22.08 -10.34 18.57
CA THR A 26 -22.52 -11.44 19.44
C THR A 26 -23.17 -10.96 20.74
N HIS A 27 -22.90 -9.72 21.16
CA HIS A 27 -23.38 -9.14 22.42
C HIS A 27 -23.63 -7.62 22.28
N ALA A 28 -24.37 -7.02 23.21
CA ALA A 28 -24.58 -5.57 23.23
C ALA A 28 -23.41 -4.86 23.93
N SER A 29 -22.66 -4.02 23.21
CA SER A 29 -21.50 -3.29 23.73
C SER A 29 -21.21 -2.02 22.94
N GLN A 30 -20.19 -1.25 23.36
CA GLN A 30 -19.70 -0.09 22.62
C GLN A 30 -18.72 -0.52 21.54
N TYR A 31 -18.92 0.01 20.33
CA TYR A 31 -18.14 -0.31 19.14
C TYR A 31 -17.57 0.95 18.51
N ALA A 32 -16.39 0.82 17.91
CA ALA A 32 -15.85 1.80 16.97
C ALA A 32 -15.84 1.18 15.57
N ILE A 33 -16.37 1.89 14.59
CA ILE A 33 -16.28 1.51 13.18
C ILE A 33 -15.06 2.23 12.60
N VAL A 34 -14.12 1.45 12.06
CA VAL A 34 -12.97 1.97 11.33
C VAL A 34 -13.21 1.67 9.86
N LEU A 35 -13.20 2.72 9.03
CA LEU A 35 -13.30 2.60 7.59
C LEU A 35 -11.89 2.71 6.99
N ASP A 36 -11.45 1.69 6.28
CA ASP A 36 -10.31 1.82 5.37
C ASP A 36 -10.84 2.31 4.02
N LEU A 37 -10.52 3.56 3.67
CA LEU A 37 -10.94 4.18 2.42
C LEU A 37 -10.02 3.81 1.25
N LYS A 38 -8.92 3.08 1.51
CA LYS A 38 -8.04 2.60 0.44
C LYS A 38 -8.64 1.33 -0.17
N SER A 39 -8.71 1.30 -1.50
CA SER A 39 -9.02 0.08 -2.25
C SER A 39 -8.02 -1.01 -1.85
N HIS A 40 -8.53 -2.17 -1.43
CA HIS A 40 -7.71 -3.37 -1.20
C HIS A 40 -7.32 -4.04 -2.52
N THR A 41 -7.97 -3.66 -3.63
CA THR A 41 -7.63 -4.13 -4.96
C THR A 41 -6.54 -3.27 -5.55
N LEU A 42 -5.46 -3.92 -6.00
CA LEU A 42 -4.41 -3.28 -6.78
C LEU A 42 -4.98 -2.82 -8.12
N PRO A 43 -4.57 -1.64 -8.63
CA PRO A 43 -5.05 -1.15 -9.93
C PRO A 43 -4.41 -1.89 -11.12
N PHE A 44 -3.55 -2.87 -10.87
CA PHE A 44 -2.70 -3.49 -11.88
C PHE A 44 -3.38 -4.66 -12.58
N THR A 45 -3.52 -4.55 -13.89
CA THR A 45 -4.08 -5.58 -14.77
C THR A 45 -3.12 -6.74 -15.05
N ASP A 46 -1.83 -6.54 -14.79
CA ASP A 46 -0.75 -7.50 -15.00
C ASP A 46 -0.31 -8.21 -13.71
N VAL A 47 -1.11 -8.12 -12.65
CA VAL A 47 -0.88 -8.78 -11.36
C VAL A 47 -2.14 -9.54 -10.98
N ASN A 48 -2.13 -10.86 -11.15
CA ASN A 48 -3.27 -11.69 -10.77
C ASN A 48 -3.14 -12.12 -9.31
N GLU A 49 -4.29 -12.28 -8.65
CA GLU A 49 -4.35 -12.86 -7.32
C GLU A 49 -3.80 -14.30 -7.35
N GLY A 50 -2.86 -14.60 -6.46
CA GLY A 50 -2.20 -15.91 -6.38
C GLY A 50 -0.95 -16.06 -7.24
N ASP A 51 -0.59 -15.06 -8.06
CA ASP A 51 0.76 -15.02 -8.65
C ASP A 51 1.80 -14.95 -7.52
N TRP A 52 2.95 -15.61 -7.70
CA TRP A 52 3.98 -15.70 -6.65
C TRP A 52 4.52 -14.32 -6.19
N TYR A 53 4.43 -13.30 -7.05
CA TYR A 53 4.82 -11.92 -6.75
C TYR A 53 3.67 -11.05 -6.25
N SER A 54 2.42 -11.50 -6.28
CA SER A 54 1.24 -10.67 -6.01
C SER A 54 1.27 -10.00 -4.63
N GLU A 55 1.57 -10.77 -3.57
CA GLU A 55 1.72 -10.25 -2.20
C GLU A 55 2.85 -9.22 -2.08
N ALA A 56 3.97 -9.46 -2.77
CA ALA A 56 5.11 -8.56 -2.76
C ALA A 56 4.77 -7.23 -3.46
N VAL A 57 4.09 -7.30 -4.61
CA VAL A 57 3.59 -6.13 -5.34
C VAL A 57 2.61 -5.34 -4.48
N GLU A 58 1.69 -6.03 -3.79
CA GLU A 58 0.75 -5.38 -2.88
C GLU A 58 1.48 -4.60 -1.80
N TYR A 59 2.46 -5.23 -1.15
CA TYR A 59 3.25 -4.60 -0.09
C TYR A 59 3.95 -3.33 -0.58
N VAL A 60 4.72 -3.41 -1.66
CA VAL A 60 5.51 -2.26 -2.14
C VAL A 60 4.62 -1.13 -2.67
N TYR A 61 3.45 -1.45 -3.22
CA TYR A 61 2.47 -0.46 -3.64
C TYR A 61 1.84 0.25 -2.45
N ARG A 62 1.40 -0.50 -1.43
CA ARG A 62 0.72 0.07 -0.25
C ARG A 62 1.63 0.90 0.65
N GLN A 63 2.93 0.61 0.65
CA GLN A 63 3.92 1.38 1.38
C GLN A 63 4.48 2.57 0.59
N ASP A 64 3.92 2.89 -0.59
CA ASP A 64 4.43 3.95 -1.48
C ASP A 64 5.92 3.77 -1.85
N ILE A 65 6.41 2.52 -1.84
CA ILE A 65 7.78 2.16 -2.22
C ILE A 65 7.90 2.11 -3.75
N MET A 66 6.89 1.52 -4.41
CA MET A 66 6.82 1.40 -5.88
C MET A 66 5.43 1.79 -6.40
N SER A 67 5.39 2.49 -7.53
CA SER A 67 4.14 2.99 -8.13
C SER A 67 3.66 2.19 -9.35
N GLY A 68 4.48 1.27 -9.88
CA GLY A 68 4.27 0.61 -11.17
C GLY A 68 4.76 1.43 -12.37
N ASN A 69 4.66 0.85 -13.56
CA ASN A 69 5.06 1.48 -14.82
C ASN A 69 4.00 2.46 -15.35
N SER A 70 2.72 2.22 -15.03
CA SER A 70 1.59 3.09 -15.37
C SER A 70 0.49 2.98 -14.32
N ALA A 71 -0.62 3.70 -14.51
CA ALA A 71 -1.77 3.63 -13.63
C ALA A 71 -2.40 2.22 -13.54
N GLU A 72 -2.20 1.38 -14.55
CA GLU A 72 -2.86 0.07 -14.68
C GLU A 72 -1.88 -1.10 -14.87
N SER A 73 -0.57 -0.85 -14.84
CA SER A 73 0.46 -1.89 -15.01
C SER A 73 1.62 -1.70 -14.05
N PHE A 74 1.96 -2.77 -13.33
CA PHE A 74 3.12 -2.81 -12.45
C PHE A 74 4.40 -3.17 -13.22
N GLY A 75 4.30 -4.10 -14.17
CA GLY A 75 5.42 -4.65 -14.93
C GLY A 75 6.29 -5.63 -14.15
N PRO A 76 5.74 -6.67 -13.49
CA PRO A 76 6.49 -7.56 -12.60
C PRO A 76 7.64 -8.32 -13.29
N ASN A 77 7.52 -8.55 -14.61
CA ASN A 77 8.53 -9.22 -15.43
C ASN A 77 9.47 -8.25 -16.17
N SER A 78 9.36 -6.95 -15.90
CA SER A 78 10.19 -5.93 -16.54
C SER A 78 11.59 -5.91 -15.93
N VAL A 79 12.59 -5.55 -16.73
CA VAL A 79 13.95 -5.35 -16.23
C VAL A 79 14.02 -4.07 -15.42
N LEU A 80 14.40 -4.18 -14.15
CA LEU A 80 14.67 -3.03 -13.29
C LEU A 80 15.99 -2.35 -13.68
N THR A 81 15.97 -1.03 -13.81
CA THR A 81 17.18 -0.23 -14.02
C THR A 81 17.85 0.10 -12.68
N ARG A 82 19.15 0.42 -12.70
CA ARG A 82 19.90 0.82 -11.49
C ARG A 82 19.29 2.07 -10.83
N ALA A 83 18.78 3.01 -11.63
CA ALA A 83 18.12 4.22 -11.15
C ALA A 83 16.81 3.87 -10.42
N MET A 84 16.00 2.95 -10.96
CA MET A 84 14.79 2.47 -10.28
C MET A 84 15.11 1.81 -8.93
N VAL A 85 16.18 1.02 -8.84
CA VAL A 85 16.62 0.42 -7.57
C VAL A 85 17.02 1.48 -6.54
N ALA A 86 17.75 2.52 -6.96
CA ALA A 86 18.07 3.63 -6.07
C ALA A 86 16.81 4.36 -5.58
N GLN A 87 15.83 4.59 -6.46
CA GLN A 87 14.55 5.19 -6.09
C GLN A 87 13.76 4.32 -5.10
N ILE A 88 13.77 2.99 -5.26
CA ILE A 88 13.12 2.06 -4.34
C ILE A 88 13.70 2.22 -2.93
N PHE A 89 15.03 2.23 -2.80
CA PHE A 89 15.66 2.43 -1.49
C PHE A 89 15.38 3.81 -0.91
N TYR A 90 15.39 4.85 -1.72
CA TYR A 90 15.02 6.20 -1.28
C TYR A 90 13.61 6.26 -0.70
N ASN A 91 12.63 5.65 -1.38
CA ASN A 91 11.26 5.59 -0.88
C ASN A 91 11.14 4.72 0.38
N LEU A 92 11.86 3.60 0.43
CA LEU A 92 11.90 2.68 1.58
C LEU A 92 12.42 3.37 2.85
N GLU A 93 13.43 4.22 2.73
CA GLU A 93 14.01 5.00 3.84
C GLU A 93 13.15 6.23 4.23
N GLY A 94 11.95 6.38 3.64
CA GLY A 94 11.04 7.47 3.98
C GLY A 94 11.38 8.81 3.32
N LYS A 95 12.03 8.78 2.15
CA LYS A 95 12.34 9.96 1.33
C LYS A 95 13.17 11.01 2.09
N PRO A 96 14.37 10.65 2.58
CA PRO A 96 15.23 11.57 3.32
C PRO A 96 15.61 12.79 2.48
N GLU A 97 15.83 13.94 3.12
CA GLU A 97 16.26 15.14 2.41
C GLU A 97 17.65 14.93 1.78
N VAL A 98 17.77 15.21 0.49
CA VAL A 98 19.03 15.11 -0.26
C VAL A 98 19.62 16.51 -0.37
N ALA A 99 20.67 16.78 0.41
CA ALA A 99 21.30 18.10 0.50
C ALA A 99 22.19 18.43 -0.70
N ASP A 100 22.67 17.42 -1.45
CA ASP A 100 23.63 17.58 -2.53
C ASP A 100 23.04 17.12 -3.87
N THR A 101 23.21 17.93 -4.91
CA THR A 101 22.99 17.50 -6.30
C THR A 101 24.08 16.51 -6.68
N ALA A 102 23.71 15.35 -7.21
CA ALA A 102 24.68 14.32 -7.57
C ALA A 102 25.68 14.83 -8.64
N ASP A 103 26.99 14.73 -8.37
CA ASP A 103 28.09 15.21 -9.24
C ASP A 103 28.31 14.34 -10.51
N PHE A 104 27.32 13.55 -10.90
CA PHE A 104 27.41 12.67 -12.06
C PHE A 104 26.95 13.40 -13.32
N THR A 105 27.86 13.59 -14.27
CA THR A 105 27.59 14.29 -15.54
C THR A 105 26.57 13.58 -16.44
N ASP A 106 26.22 12.33 -16.13
CA ASP A 106 25.24 11.52 -16.85
C ASP A 106 23.86 11.44 -16.15
N VAL A 107 23.66 12.21 -15.08
CA VAL A 107 22.37 12.35 -14.40
C VAL A 107 21.83 13.76 -14.64
N SER A 108 20.91 13.88 -15.60
CA SER A 108 20.16 15.13 -15.80
C SER A 108 19.33 15.40 -14.53
N GLY A 109 19.52 16.57 -13.91
CA GLY A 109 18.82 16.95 -12.67
C GLY A 109 17.31 16.73 -12.79
N HIS A 110 16.79 15.86 -11.92
CA HIS A 110 15.38 15.48 -11.81
C HIS A 110 14.85 15.88 -10.45
#